data_AF-A0A7C2K6T7-F1
#
_entry.id   AF-A0A7C2K6T7-F1
#
_cell.length_a   1.000
_cell.length_b   1.000
_cell.length_c   1.000
_cell.angle_alpha   90.00
_cell.angle_beta   90.00
_cell.angle_gamma   90.00
#
_symmetry.space_group_name_H-M   'P 1'
#
loop_
_entity.id
_entity.type
_entity.pdbx_description
1 polymer ?
#
loop_
_entity_poly.entity_id
_entity_poly.type
_entity_poly.pdbx_seq_one_letter_code
_entity_poly.pdbx_strand_id
1 'polypeptide(L)' 'MREFFAMGGFAAYVWPAYAVFFLVLATDLIMTSRRRRNFIRQFRAILLRQALRRKSS' A
#
# COMPACT_ATOMS: atom_id res chain seq x y z
N MET A 1 -14.53 5.55 -31.89
CA MET A 1 -13.89 5.24 -30.58
C MET A 1 -14.66 5.82 -29.37
N ARG A 2 -15.99 5.66 -29.29
CA ARG A 2 -16.80 5.99 -28.09
C ARG A 2 -17.91 4.96 -27.80
N GLU A 3 -18.15 4.00 -28.70
CA GLU A 3 -19.25 3.04 -28.60
C GLU A 3 -19.10 2.08 -27.41
N PHE A 4 -17.87 1.74 -26.98
CA PHE A 4 -17.65 0.90 -25.79
C PHE A 4 -18.05 1.58 -24.46
N PHE A 5 -18.04 2.91 -24.40
CA PHE A 5 -18.58 3.66 -23.26
C PHE A 5 -20.06 4.04 -23.47
N ALA A 6 -20.55 3.98 -24.72
CA ALA A 6 -21.89 4.39 -25.13
C ALA A 6 -22.81 3.21 -25.49
N MET A 7 -22.48 1.97 -25.11
CA MET A 7 -23.43 0.84 -25.13
C MET A 7 -24.48 1.02 -24.02
N GLY A 8 -25.40 1.97 -24.21
CA GLY A 8 -26.71 2.02 -23.54
C GLY A 8 -26.73 2.03 -22.00
N GLY A 9 -25.67 2.50 -21.32
CA GLY A 9 -25.68 2.66 -19.86
C GLY A 9 -25.16 1.47 -19.03
N PHE A 10 -24.88 0.32 -19.63
CA PHE A 10 -24.38 -0.87 -18.89
C PHE A 10 -22.96 -0.68 -18.31
N ALA A 11 -22.12 0.08 -19.00
CA ALA A 11 -20.78 0.40 -18.52
C ALA A 11 -20.83 1.09 -17.13
N ALA A 12 -21.80 1.98 -16.91
CA ALA A 12 -21.95 2.70 -15.65
C ALA A 12 -22.20 1.78 -14.43
N TYR A 13 -22.70 0.55 -14.64
CA TYR A 13 -22.93 -0.43 -13.56
C TYR A 13 -21.71 -1.28 -13.25
N VAL A 14 -20.88 -1.58 -14.25
CA VAL A 14 -19.75 -2.51 -14.13
C VAL A 14 -18.49 -1.78 -13.63
N TRP A 15 -18.26 -0.56 -14.09
CA TRP A 15 -17.10 0.25 -13.69
C TRP A 15 -16.99 0.51 -12.18
N PRO A 16 -18.07 0.83 -11.44
CA PRO A 16 -18.00 1.01 -10.00
C PRO A 16 -17.56 -0.25 -9.26
N ALA A 17 -17.96 -1.44 -9.71
CA ALA A 17 -17.54 -2.71 -9.09
C ALA A 17 -16.02 -2.90 -9.19
N TYR A 18 -15.45 -2.63 -10.37
CA TYR A 18 -14.00 -2.64 -10.56
C TYR A 18 -13.30 -1.54 -9.78
N ALA A 19 -13.88 -0.34 -9.71
CA ALA A 19 -13.33 0.78 -8.95
C ALA A 19 -13.24 0.44 -7.45
N VAL A 20 -14.28 -0.15 -6.88
CA VAL A 20 -14.30 -0.58 -5.47
C VAL A 20 -13.26 -1.69 -5.23
N PHE A 21 -13.17 -2.68 -6.12
CA PHE A 21 -12.15 -3.74 -6.01
C PHE A 21 -10.72 -3.18 -6.03
N PHE A 22 -10.43 -2.27 -6.98
CA PHE A 22 -9.15 -1.58 -7.04
C PHE A 22 -8.89 -0.71 -5.81
N LEU A 23 -9.92 -0.03 -5.30
CA LEU A 23 -9.80 0.80 -4.10
C LEU A 23 -9.42 -0.05 -2.89
N VAL A 24 -10.09 -1.19 -2.68
CA VAL A 24 -9.79 -2.13 -1.61
C VAL A 24 -8.35 -2.63 -1.72
N LEU A 25 -7.94 -3.10 -2.90
CA LEU A 25 -6.56 -3.54 -3.14
C LEU A 25 -5.54 -2.43 -2.87
N ALA A 26 -5.79 -1.21 -3.37
CA ALA A 26 -4.90 -0.08 -3.16
C ALA A 26 -4.79 0.26 -1.66
N THR A 27 -5.91 0.29 -0.93
CA THR A 27 -5.90 0.54 0.51
C THR A 27 -5.15 -0.55 1.27
N ASP A 28 -5.34 -1.82 0.92
CA ASP A 28 -4.64 -2.94 1.57
C ASP A 28 -3.13 -2.90 1.30
N LEU A 29 -2.72 -2.64 0.05
CA LEU A 29 -1.32 -2.44 -0.32
C LEU A 29 -0.69 -1.26 0.42
N ILE A 30 -1.40 -0.13 0.53
CA ILE A 30 -0.92 1.06 1.24
C ILE A 30 -0.78 0.75 2.73
N MET A 31 -1.76 0.08 3.33
CA MET A 31 -1.78 -0.29 4.75
C MET A 31 -0.63 -1.26 5.07
N THR A 32 -0.48 -2.32 4.25
CA THR A 32 0.60 -3.30 4.33
C THR A 32 1.98 -2.65 4.15
N SER A 33 2.14 -1.77 3.15
CA SER A 33 3.40 -1.08 2.88
C SER A 33 3.78 -0.07 3.97
N ARG A 34 2.80 0.63 4.55
CA ARG A 34 3.01 1.52 5.70
C ARG A 34 3.44 0.73 6.94
N ARG A 35 2.83 -0.42 7.19
CA ARG A 35 3.19 -1.30 8.32
C ARG A 35 4.60 -1.87 8.16
N ARG A 36 4.99 -2.27 6.95
CA ARG A 36 6.33 -2.76 6.63
C ARG A 36 7.43 -1.70 6.81
N ARG A 37 7.17 -0.45 6.37
CA ARG A 37 8.14 0.65 6.53
C ARG A 37 8.34 1.08 7.97
N ASN A 38 7.29 1.01 8.80
CA ASN A 38 7.39 1.33 10.23
C ASN A 38 8.23 0.31 10.99
N PHE A 39 8.21 -0.97 10.59
CA PHE A 39 9.03 -2.01 11.21
C PHE A 39 10.54 -1.73 11.04
N ILE A 40 10.98 -1.38 9.82
CA ILE A 40 12.42 -1.17 9.54
C ILE A 40 12.99 0.05 10.29
N ARG A 41 12.19 1.09 10.53
CA ARG A 41 12.65 2.27 11.29
C ARG A 41 12.86 1.98 12.78
N GLN A 42 12.07 1.09 13.37
CA GLN A 42 12.17 0.79 14.81
C GLN A 42 13.42 -0.04 15.16
N PHE A 43 13.87 -0.94 14.27
CA PHE A 43 15.06 -1.75 14.52
C PHE A 43 16.38 -0.97 14.43
N ARG A 44 16.46 0.10 13.64
CA ARG A 44 17.69 0.90 13.52
C ARG A 44 18.06 1.60 14.82
N ALA A 45 17.08 2.05 15.59
CA ALA A 45 17.33 2.73 16.87
C ALA A 45 17.98 1.80 17.92
N ILE A 46 17.61 0.52 17.92
CA ILE A 46 18.14 -0.48 18.86
C ILE A 46 19.55 -0.93 18.45
N LEU A 47 19.79 -1.12 17.14
CA LEU A 47 21.09 -1.55 16.62
C LEU A 47 22.19 -0.49 16.83
N LEU A 48 21.88 0.80 16.63
CA LEU A 48 22.82 1.89 16.87
C LEU A 48 23.28 1.96 18.34
N ARG A 49 22.38 1.63 19.27
CA ARG A 49 22.69 1.60 20.71
C ARG A 49 23.62 0.44 21.09
N GLN A 50 23.49 -0.71 20.43
CA GLN A 50 24.37 -1.86 20.65
C GLN A 50 25.76 -1.68 20.02
N ALA A 51 25.84 -1.03 18.85
CA ALA A 51 27.10 -0.73 18.17
C ALA A 51 28.02 0.17 19.02
N LEU A 52 27.45 1.12 19.76
CA LEU A 52 28.21 1.99 20.66
C LEU A 52 28.72 1.25 21.90
N ARG A 53 27.97 0.27 22.43
CA ARG A 53 28.38 -0.53 23.60
C ARG A 53 29.49 -1.54 23.30
N ARG A 54 29.56 -2.08 22.08
CA ARG A 54 30.62 -3.03 21.67
C ARG A 54 32.00 -2.39 21.48
N LYS A 55 32.10 -1.07 21.36
CA LYS A 55 33.37 -0.37 21.12
C LYS A 55 34.15 -0.01 22.40
N SER A 56 33.60 -0.36 23.57
CA SER A 56 34.13 0.00 24.89
C SER A 56 34.74 -1.18 25.66
N SER A 57 34.80 -2.38 25.05
CA SER A 57 35.50 -3.56 25.60
C SER A 57 36.61 -3.96 24.65
#